data_AF-A0A2U8H2P3-F1
#
_entry.id   AF-A0A2U8H2P3-F1
#
_cell.length_a   1.000
_cell.length_b   1.000
_cell.length_c   1.000
_cell.angle_alpha   90.00
_cell.angle_beta   90.00
_cell.angle_gamma   90.00
#
_symmetry.space_group_name_H-M   'P 1'
#
loop_
_entity.id
_entity.type
_entity.pdbx_description
1 polymer ?
#
loop_
_entity_poly.entity_id
_entity_poly.type
_entity_poly.pdbx_seq_one_letter_code
_entity_poly.pdbx_strand_id
1 'polypeptide(L)'
;MICSTLGSYSYVQENTLLLGAEVGPFCSIAANVTIGLVDHPTSLVSTSPVFYDRSQPLPRFFASQNAAQGSIPRTVVGADVWIGERAMIRAGVSIGVGAVIGAGAMVTRDVPPYTIAAGVPCRRLRQRFDATLCAVLADSEWWTLSEQRLSELAPYFASPEVFLTMLRKQE
;
A
#
# COMPACT_ATOMS: atom_id res chain seq x y z
N MET A 1 9.37 -6.16 -9.64
CA MET A 1 9.45 -6.04 -8.16
C MET A 1 10.92 -5.94 -7.79
N ILE A 2 11.36 -4.81 -7.24
CA ILE A 2 12.71 -4.68 -6.69
C ILE A 2 12.55 -4.56 -5.18
N CYS A 3 13.17 -5.48 -4.43
CA CYS A 3 13.10 -5.53 -2.96
C CYS A 3 11.66 -5.41 -2.41
N SER A 4 10.71 -6.10 -3.03
CA SER A 4 9.28 -6.05 -2.67
C SER A 4 8.71 -7.45 -2.43
N THR A 5 7.69 -7.55 -1.60
CA THR A 5 6.96 -8.81 -1.31
C THR A 5 5.48 -8.67 -1.69
N LEU A 6 4.88 -9.81 -2.04
CA LEU A 6 3.47 -9.90 -2.40
C LEU A 6 2.83 -11.05 -1.61
N GLY A 7 1.83 -10.74 -0.79
CA GLY A 7 1.10 -11.72 0.01
C GLY A 7 0.24 -12.65 -0.83
N SER A 8 -0.18 -13.76 -0.22
CA SER A 8 -1.02 -14.80 -0.84
C SER A 8 -2.29 -14.20 -1.43
N TYR A 9 -2.75 -14.74 -2.56
CA TYR A 9 -3.99 -14.32 -3.24
C TYR A 9 -4.04 -12.87 -3.73
N SER A 10 -2.94 -12.12 -3.59
CA SER A 10 -2.81 -10.79 -4.18
C SER A 10 -2.41 -10.89 -5.65
N TYR A 11 -2.92 -10.01 -6.49
CA TYR A 11 -2.50 -9.90 -7.89
C TYR A 11 -2.13 -8.47 -8.27
N VAL A 12 -1.29 -8.37 -9.29
CA VAL A 12 -0.80 -7.13 -9.87
C VAL A 12 -0.95 -7.21 -11.37
N GLN A 13 -1.63 -6.24 -11.98
CA GLN A 13 -1.78 -6.18 -13.43
C GLN A 13 -0.55 -5.56 -14.12
N GLU A 14 -0.58 -5.58 -15.45
CA GLU A 14 0.51 -5.14 -16.30
C GLU A 14 0.96 -3.70 -16.04
N ASN A 15 2.24 -3.42 -16.38
CA ASN A 15 2.85 -2.09 -16.29
C ASN A 15 2.83 -1.46 -14.90
N THR A 16 2.69 -2.27 -13.84
CA THR A 16 2.78 -1.80 -12.45
C THR A 16 4.19 -1.97 -11.88
N LEU A 17 4.68 -0.91 -11.23
CA LEU A 17 5.99 -0.87 -10.57
C LEU A 17 5.83 -0.94 -9.05
N LEU A 18 6.46 -1.93 -8.44
CA LEU A 18 6.61 -2.06 -6.98
C LEU A 18 8.10 -1.91 -6.62
N LEU A 19 8.42 -0.82 -5.91
CA LEU A 19 9.77 -0.49 -5.44
C LEU A 19 9.76 -0.39 -3.91
N GLY A 20 10.46 -1.31 -3.23
CA GLY A 20 10.52 -1.32 -1.76
C GLY A 20 9.15 -1.45 -1.09
N ALA A 21 8.23 -2.22 -1.68
CA ALA A 21 6.86 -2.37 -1.18
C ALA A 21 6.63 -3.73 -0.49
N GLU A 22 5.88 -3.74 0.61
CA GLU A 22 5.32 -4.95 1.21
C GLU A 22 3.81 -4.94 1.01
N VAL A 23 3.31 -5.88 0.22
CA VAL A 23 1.89 -5.99 -0.06
C VAL A 23 1.32 -7.18 0.68
N GLY A 24 0.29 -6.95 1.49
CA GLY A 24 -0.44 -7.98 2.22
C GLY A 24 -1.19 -8.95 1.29
N PRO A 25 -1.85 -9.97 1.86
CA PRO A 25 -2.64 -10.92 1.09
C PRO A 25 -3.96 -10.30 0.57
N PHE A 26 -4.58 -10.96 -0.41
CA PHE A 26 -5.89 -10.61 -0.98
C PHE A 26 -6.00 -9.20 -1.60
N CYS A 27 -4.89 -8.60 -2.02
CA CYS A 27 -4.89 -7.28 -2.66
C CYS A 27 -5.18 -7.35 -4.15
N SER A 28 -5.90 -6.33 -4.64
CA SER A 28 -6.20 -6.12 -6.05
C SER A 28 -5.48 -4.88 -6.56
N ILE A 29 -4.40 -5.04 -7.34
CA ILE A 29 -3.62 -3.91 -7.86
C ILE A 29 -3.78 -3.85 -9.39
N ALA A 30 -4.44 -2.79 -9.86
CA ALA A 30 -4.72 -2.56 -11.27
C ALA A 30 -3.46 -2.21 -12.08
N ALA A 31 -3.63 -2.07 -13.40
CA ALA A 31 -2.54 -1.77 -14.32
C ALA A 31 -1.99 -0.35 -14.10
N ASN A 32 -0.76 -0.12 -14.56
CA ASN A 32 -0.11 1.19 -14.58
C ASN A 32 0.04 1.84 -13.19
N VAL A 33 0.03 1.08 -12.10
CA VAL A 33 0.21 1.59 -10.73
C VAL A 33 1.70 1.78 -10.44
N THR A 34 2.06 2.81 -9.68
CA THR A 34 3.45 2.96 -9.18
C THR A 34 3.45 3.08 -7.66
N ILE A 35 4.20 2.19 -7.00
CA ILE A 35 4.38 2.18 -5.54
C ILE A 35 5.87 2.34 -5.21
N GLY A 36 6.17 3.29 -4.33
CA GLY A 36 7.53 3.57 -3.89
C GLY A 36 8.20 4.74 -4.61
N LEU A 37 7.45 5.79 -4.97
CA LEU A 37 8.05 7.00 -5.56
C LEU A 37 8.98 7.70 -4.56
N VAL A 38 10.25 7.86 -4.94
CA VAL A 38 11.31 8.42 -4.09
C VAL A 38 11.44 9.92 -4.31
N ASP A 39 11.56 10.68 -3.22
CA ASP A 39 11.78 12.13 -3.26
C ASP A 39 13.27 12.47 -3.37
N HIS A 40 13.60 13.57 -4.03
CA HIS A 40 14.92 14.19 -3.99
C HIS A 40 14.99 15.27 -2.88
N PRO A 41 16.13 15.45 -2.19
CA PRO A 41 16.28 16.47 -1.16
C PRO A 41 16.16 17.87 -1.78
N THR A 42 15.22 18.68 -1.28
CA THR A 42 14.94 20.04 -1.79
C THR A 42 15.60 21.14 -0.96
N SER A 43 16.25 20.79 0.14
CA SER A 43 16.95 21.71 1.05
C SER A 43 18.45 21.86 0.75
N LEU A 44 18.98 21.12 -0.23
CA LEU A 44 20.38 21.21 -0.66
C LEU A 44 20.55 22.19 -1.82
N VAL A 45 21.80 22.52 -2.15
CA VAL A 45 22.17 23.40 -3.28
C VAL A 45 21.65 22.87 -4.63
N SER A 46 21.44 21.56 -4.75
CA SER A 46 20.91 20.91 -5.96
C SER A 46 20.13 19.65 -5.61
N THR A 47 19.07 19.37 -6.36
CA THR A 47 18.30 18.12 -6.31
C THR A 47 18.95 16.98 -7.11
N SER A 48 20.03 17.25 -7.85
CA SER A 48 20.75 16.23 -8.61
C SER A 48 21.67 15.40 -7.71
N PRO A 49 21.62 14.06 -7.79
CA PRO A 49 22.42 13.18 -6.92
C PRO A 49 23.93 13.36 -7.10
N VAL A 50 24.41 13.90 -8.23
CA VAL A 50 25.85 14.18 -8.40
C VAL A 50 26.41 15.11 -7.32
N PHE A 51 25.55 15.87 -6.63
CA PHE A 51 25.90 16.80 -5.56
C PHE A 51 25.73 16.23 -4.14
N TYR A 52 25.10 15.07 -3.93
CA TYR A 52 24.85 14.54 -2.58
C TYR A 52 24.80 13.01 -2.42
N ASP A 53 24.75 12.24 -3.51
CA ASP A 53 24.64 10.77 -3.50
C ASP A 53 25.52 10.15 -4.59
N ARG A 54 26.64 9.57 -4.17
CA ARG A 54 27.66 8.92 -5.00
C ARG A 54 27.35 7.45 -5.33
N SER A 55 26.18 6.94 -4.93
CA SER A 55 25.77 5.55 -5.21
C SER A 55 25.02 5.37 -6.53
N GLN A 56 24.62 6.47 -7.17
CA GLN A 56 23.89 6.42 -8.44
C GLN A 56 24.79 5.99 -9.61
N PRO A 57 24.25 5.41 -10.69
CA PRO A 57 25.04 4.97 -11.84
C PRO A 57 25.36 6.14 -12.79
N LEU A 58 26.10 7.14 -12.30
CA LEU A 58 26.45 8.37 -13.05
C LEU A 58 27.96 8.48 -13.28
N PRO A 59 28.39 9.10 -14.41
CA PRO A 59 29.80 9.11 -14.82
C PRO A 59 30.72 9.96 -13.95
N ARG A 60 30.19 10.93 -13.18
CA ARG A 60 30.96 11.83 -12.32
C ARG A 60 30.12 12.39 -11.17
N PHE A 61 30.78 12.64 -10.04
CA PHE A 61 30.20 13.26 -8.84
C PHE A 61 31.00 14.49 -8.42
N PHE A 62 30.29 15.52 -7.96
CA PHE A 62 30.86 16.72 -7.34
C PHE A 62 30.79 16.67 -5.81
N ALA A 63 29.89 15.84 -5.25
CA ALA A 63 29.82 15.57 -3.82
C ALA A 63 31.14 14.99 -3.31
N SER A 64 31.74 15.56 -2.26
CA SER A 64 32.93 14.98 -1.59
C SER A 64 32.58 13.78 -0.71
N GLN A 65 31.36 13.75 -0.20
CA GLN A 65 30.78 12.67 0.61
C GLN A 65 29.27 12.59 0.35
N ASN A 66 28.65 11.46 0.71
CA ASN A 66 27.20 11.35 0.66
C ASN A 66 26.57 12.17 1.78
N ALA A 67 25.62 13.03 1.42
CA ALA A 67 24.87 13.87 2.37
C ALA A 67 23.44 13.35 2.60
N ALA A 68 22.96 12.44 1.73
CA ALA A 68 21.72 11.70 1.94
C ALA A 68 22.00 10.21 1.78
N GLN A 69 22.09 9.50 2.90
CA GLN A 69 22.09 8.03 2.91
C GLN A 69 20.73 7.60 3.46
N GLY A 70 19.76 7.43 2.57
CA GLY A 70 18.47 6.87 2.93
C GLY A 70 18.23 5.64 2.08
N SER A 71 18.05 4.49 2.71
CA SER A 71 17.32 3.41 2.05
C SER A 71 15.96 3.95 1.60
N ILE A 72 15.47 3.48 0.45
CA ILE A 72 14.11 3.82 0.00
C ILE A 72 13.14 3.46 1.14
N PRO A 73 12.38 4.43 1.69
CA PRO A 73 11.44 4.13 2.76
C PRO A 73 10.45 3.08 2.30
N ARG A 74 10.29 2.03 3.11
CA ARG A 74 9.44 0.90 2.77
C ARG A 74 7.98 1.33 2.74
N THR A 75 7.30 1.02 1.64
CA THR A 75 5.86 1.28 1.51
C THR A 75 5.09 0.04 1.94
N VAL A 76 4.13 0.18 2.85
CA VAL A 76 3.36 -0.96 3.38
C VAL A 76 1.94 -0.86 2.87
N VAL A 77 1.47 -1.93 2.23
CA VAL A 77 0.08 -2.09 1.78
C VAL A 77 -0.50 -3.25 2.57
N GLY A 78 -1.51 -2.97 3.40
CA GLY A 78 -2.22 -3.98 4.21
C GLY A 78 -2.96 -5.01 3.35
N ALA A 79 -3.60 -5.97 4.00
CA ALA A 79 -4.42 -6.97 3.30
C ALA A 79 -5.67 -6.34 2.65
N ASP A 80 -6.31 -7.04 1.70
CA ASP A 80 -7.62 -6.65 1.12
C ASP A 80 -7.63 -5.21 0.51
N VAL A 81 -6.47 -4.67 0.13
CA VAL A 81 -6.40 -3.34 -0.46
C VAL A 81 -6.73 -3.41 -1.94
N TRP A 82 -7.57 -2.48 -2.41
CA TRP A 82 -7.79 -2.24 -3.83
C TRP A 82 -7.10 -0.95 -4.26
N ILE A 83 -6.23 -1.04 -5.27
CA ILE A 83 -5.55 0.10 -5.89
C ILE A 83 -5.98 0.21 -7.35
N GLY A 84 -6.66 1.32 -7.68
CA GLY A 84 -7.15 1.62 -9.02
C GLY A 84 -6.06 1.99 -10.01
N GLU A 85 -6.37 1.86 -11.29
CA GLU A 85 -5.43 2.06 -12.41
C GLU A 85 -4.73 3.43 -12.33
N ARG A 86 -3.44 3.49 -12.70
CA ARG A 86 -2.65 4.74 -12.71
C ARG A 86 -2.49 5.45 -11.36
N ALA A 87 -2.86 4.81 -10.24
CA ALA A 87 -2.56 5.37 -8.92
C ALA A 87 -1.05 5.37 -8.65
N MET A 88 -0.59 6.39 -7.93
CA MET A 88 0.80 6.62 -7.56
C MET A 88 0.91 6.76 -6.05
N ILE A 89 1.85 6.05 -5.44
CA ILE A 89 2.05 6.00 -3.99
C ILE A 89 3.49 6.36 -3.65
N ARG A 90 3.65 7.41 -2.83
CA ARG A 90 4.95 7.88 -2.34
C ARG A 90 5.62 6.81 -1.46
N ALA A 91 6.94 6.68 -1.58
CA ALA A 91 7.73 5.82 -0.71
C ALA A 91 7.49 6.15 0.77
N GLY A 92 7.42 5.11 1.61
CA GLY A 92 7.23 5.24 3.06
C GLY A 92 5.78 5.43 3.51
N VAL A 93 4.81 5.46 2.60
CA VAL A 93 3.38 5.51 2.95
C VAL A 93 2.90 4.15 3.44
N SER A 94 2.01 4.16 4.43
CA SER A 94 1.24 3.01 4.88
C SER A 94 -0.21 3.08 4.40
N ILE A 95 -0.68 2.04 3.72
CA ILE A 95 -2.07 1.87 3.28
C ILE A 95 -2.71 0.79 4.14
N GLY A 96 -3.68 1.16 4.96
CA GLY A 96 -4.34 0.26 5.91
C GLY A 96 -5.15 -0.83 5.23
N VAL A 97 -5.34 -1.94 5.95
CA VAL A 97 -6.14 -3.08 5.51
C VAL A 97 -7.51 -2.67 4.99
N GLY A 98 -7.94 -3.27 3.87
CA GLY A 98 -9.23 -3.00 3.28
C GLY A 98 -9.38 -1.61 2.66
N ALA A 99 -8.33 -0.77 2.60
CA ALA A 99 -8.43 0.54 1.97
C ALA A 99 -8.68 0.43 0.46
N VAL A 100 -9.31 1.47 -0.10
CA VAL A 100 -9.53 1.60 -1.54
C VAL A 100 -8.89 2.89 -2.02
N ILE A 101 -7.96 2.77 -2.97
CA ILE A 101 -7.32 3.89 -3.64
C ILE A 101 -7.93 4.03 -5.03
N GLY A 102 -8.59 5.16 -5.28
CA GLY A 102 -9.20 5.46 -6.57
C GLY A 102 -8.16 5.57 -7.69
N ALA A 103 -8.60 5.31 -8.93
CA ALA A 103 -7.76 5.43 -10.12
C ALA A 103 -7.15 6.85 -10.24
N GLY A 104 -5.90 6.91 -10.70
CA GLY A 104 -5.15 8.16 -10.90
C GLY A 104 -4.81 8.93 -9.61
N ALA A 105 -5.04 8.36 -8.42
CA ALA A 105 -4.77 9.06 -7.17
C ALA A 105 -3.26 9.23 -6.89
N MET A 106 -2.86 10.35 -6.31
CA MET A 106 -1.48 10.58 -5.84
C MET A 106 -1.42 10.56 -4.31
N VAL A 107 -1.03 9.42 -3.74
CA VAL A 107 -1.01 9.15 -2.31
C VAL A 107 0.32 9.61 -1.71
N THR A 108 0.27 10.67 -0.91
CA THR A 108 1.45 11.27 -0.26
C THR A 108 1.44 11.15 1.26
N ARG A 109 0.41 10.54 1.85
CA ARG A 109 0.20 10.36 3.29
C ARG A 109 -0.49 9.03 3.54
N ASP A 110 -0.35 8.51 4.76
CA ASP A 110 -0.96 7.26 5.17
C ASP A 110 -2.49 7.27 5.00
N VAL A 111 -3.02 6.12 4.61
CA VAL A 111 -4.45 5.88 4.41
C VAL A 111 -4.93 4.92 5.50
N PRO A 112 -5.88 5.31 6.36
CA PRO A 112 -6.37 4.43 7.42
C PRO A 112 -7.06 3.16 6.88
N PRO A 113 -7.18 2.09 7.70
CA PRO A 113 -7.94 0.90 7.35
C PRO A 113 -9.36 1.22 6.85
N TYR A 114 -9.84 0.41 5.90
CA TYR A 114 -11.17 0.49 5.32
C TYR A 114 -11.57 1.88 4.78
N THR A 115 -10.60 2.75 4.49
CA THR A 115 -10.85 4.08 3.94
C THR A 115 -10.85 4.06 2.43
N ILE A 116 -11.81 4.75 1.82
CA ILE A 116 -11.81 5.06 0.40
C ILE A 116 -11.19 6.44 0.22
N ALA A 117 -10.12 6.51 -0.56
CA ALA A 117 -9.36 7.72 -0.82
C ALA A 117 -9.06 7.86 -2.33
N ALA A 118 -9.10 9.10 -2.86
CA ALA A 118 -8.80 9.36 -4.26
C ALA A 118 -8.35 10.81 -4.50
N GLY A 119 -7.95 11.11 -5.74
CA GLY A 119 -7.62 12.46 -6.22
C GLY A 119 -6.14 12.80 -6.23
N VAL A 120 -5.82 14.00 -6.74
CA VAL A 120 -4.46 14.56 -6.82
C VAL A 120 -4.47 15.98 -6.25
N PRO A 121 -3.94 16.21 -5.04
CA PRO A 121 -3.42 15.20 -4.11
C PRO A 121 -4.53 14.29 -3.55
N CYS A 122 -4.18 13.05 -3.18
CA CYS A 122 -5.14 12.09 -2.63
C CYS A 122 -5.74 12.60 -1.30
N ARG A 123 -7.05 12.42 -1.15
CA ARG A 123 -7.82 12.79 0.04
C ARG A 123 -8.73 11.63 0.42
N ARG A 124 -8.94 11.47 1.73
CA ARG A 124 -9.95 10.55 2.28
C ARG A 124 -11.33 11.06 1.87
N LEU A 125 -12.15 10.20 1.26
CA LEU A 125 -13.50 10.52 0.84
C LEU A 125 -14.52 10.04 1.87
N ARG A 126 -14.45 8.76 2.23
CA ARG A 126 -15.33 8.11 3.21
C ARG A 126 -14.72 6.79 3.69
N GLN A 127 -15.32 6.18 4.69
CA GLN A 127 -15.05 4.78 5.05
C GLN A 127 -15.88 3.84 4.16
N ARG A 128 -15.44 2.59 3.99
CA ARG A 128 -16.18 1.51 3.33
C ARG A 128 -17.46 1.18 4.09
N PHE A 129 -17.38 1.19 5.42
CA PHE A 129 -18.43 0.87 6.39
C PHE A 129 -18.52 1.96 7.46
N ASP A 130 -19.41 1.81 8.44
CA ASP A 130 -19.37 2.65 9.64
C ASP A 130 -18.10 2.39 10.46
N ALA A 131 -17.76 3.34 11.34
CA ALA A 131 -16.51 3.31 12.09
C ALA A 131 -16.39 2.08 13.02
N THR A 132 -17.50 1.62 13.60
CA THR A 132 -17.51 0.45 14.48
C THR A 132 -17.22 -0.81 13.70
N LEU A 133 -17.91 -1.01 12.57
CA LEU A 133 -17.67 -2.17 11.72
C LEU A 133 -16.25 -2.18 11.12
N CYS A 134 -15.73 -1.02 10.71
CA CYS A 134 -14.33 -0.91 10.27
C CYS A 134 -13.33 -1.34 11.35
N ALA A 135 -13.54 -0.92 12.61
CA ALA A 135 -12.66 -1.29 13.71
C ALA A 135 -12.69 -2.81 13.98
N VAL A 136 -13.89 -3.40 14.01
CA VAL A 136 -14.04 -4.83 14.28
C VAL A 136 -13.47 -5.68 13.14
N LEU A 137 -13.67 -5.30 11.88
CA LEU A 137 -13.07 -6.02 10.74
C LEU A 137 -11.55 -5.92 10.73
N ALA A 138 -10.98 -4.78 11.14
CA ALA A 138 -9.54 -4.61 11.23
C ALA A 138 -8.93 -5.44 12.38
N ASP A 139 -9.64 -5.54 13.51
CA ASP A 139 -9.21 -6.32 14.67
C ASP A 139 -9.36 -7.83 14.46
N SER A 140 -10.27 -8.26 13.58
CA SER A 140 -10.54 -9.69 13.37
C SER A 140 -9.45 -10.43 12.60
N GLU A 141 -8.51 -9.73 11.98
CA GLU A 141 -7.41 -10.27 11.17
C GLU A 141 -7.80 -11.45 10.25
N TRP A 142 -8.99 -11.38 9.65
CA TRP A 142 -9.59 -12.52 8.94
C TRP A 142 -8.74 -12.99 7.73
N TRP A 143 -7.89 -12.11 7.21
CA TRP A 143 -6.95 -12.41 6.13
C TRP A 143 -5.79 -13.32 6.55
N THR A 144 -5.68 -13.66 7.84
CA THR A 144 -4.70 -14.62 8.36
C THR A 144 -5.26 -16.03 8.51
N LEU A 145 -6.57 -16.21 8.29
CA LEU A 145 -7.25 -17.50 8.42
C LEU A 145 -6.77 -18.51 7.37
N SER A 146 -6.86 -19.79 7.72
CA SER A 146 -6.58 -20.89 6.79
C SER A 146 -7.61 -20.95 5.66
N GLU A 147 -7.22 -21.54 4.52
CA GLU A 147 -8.13 -21.73 3.38
C GLU A 147 -9.36 -22.57 3.73
N GLN A 148 -9.19 -23.57 4.59
CA GLN A 148 -10.30 -24.36 5.11
C GLN A 148 -11.29 -23.45 5.87
N ARG A 149 -10.76 -22.59 6.75
CA ARG A 149 -11.59 -21.68 7.54
C ARG A 149 -12.31 -20.64 6.69
N LEU A 150 -11.62 -20.09 5.68
CA LEU A 150 -12.23 -19.20 4.70
C LEU A 150 -13.35 -19.91 3.92
N SER A 151 -13.15 -21.18 3.56
CA SER A 151 -14.16 -21.97 2.85
C SER A 151 -15.41 -22.22 3.70
N GLU A 152 -15.25 -22.47 5.00
CA GLU A 152 -16.37 -22.61 5.95
C GLU A 152 -17.19 -21.32 6.11
N LEU A 153 -16.51 -20.17 6.07
CA LEU A 153 -17.14 -18.85 6.22
C LEU A 153 -17.67 -18.27 4.90
N ALA A 154 -17.34 -18.89 3.76
CA ALA A 154 -17.71 -18.41 2.42
C ALA A 154 -19.20 -18.08 2.24
N PRO A 155 -20.17 -18.82 2.83
CA PRO A 155 -21.58 -18.45 2.75
C PRO A 155 -21.93 -17.06 3.31
N TYR A 156 -21.05 -16.47 4.14
CA TYR A 156 -21.30 -15.21 4.86
C TYR A 156 -20.53 -14.01 4.30
N PHE A 157 -19.66 -14.17 3.28
CA PHE A 157 -18.84 -13.06 2.76
C PHE A 157 -19.65 -11.85 2.26
N ALA A 158 -20.88 -12.06 1.81
CA ALA A 158 -21.76 -10.99 1.35
C ALA A 158 -22.32 -10.11 2.49
N SER A 159 -22.16 -10.52 3.76
CA SER A 159 -22.68 -9.81 4.93
C SER A 159 -21.61 -9.71 6.03
N PRO A 160 -20.86 -8.60 6.10
CA PRO A 160 -19.75 -8.45 7.03
C PRO A 160 -20.11 -8.67 8.50
N GLU A 161 -21.30 -8.23 8.93
CA GLU A 161 -21.79 -8.37 10.30
C GLU A 161 -22.09 -9.84 10.65
N VAL A 162 -22.72 -10.56 9.72
CA VAL A 162 -22.97 -12.00 9.88
C VAL A 162 -21.66 -12.78 9.82
N PHE A 163 -20.77 -12.43 8.90
CA PHE A 163 -19.43 -13.00 8.80
C PHE A 163 -18.68 -12.88 10.13
N LEU A 164 -18.60 -11.68 10.71
CA LEU A 164 -17.95 -11.45 12.00
C LEU A 164 -18.62 -12.21 13.16
N THR A 165 -19.94 -12.33 13.13
CA THR A 165 -20.69 -13.13 14.12
C THR A 165 -20.32 -14.60 14.02
N MET A 166 -20.20 -15.15 12.81
CA MET A 166 -19.86 -16.56 12.58
C MET A 166 -18.37 -16.84 12.81
N LEU A 167 -17.50 -15.86 12.56
CA LEU A 167 -16.07 -15.94 12.85
C LEU A 167 -15.83 -16.23 14.34
N ARG A 168 -16.49 -15.48 15.23
CA ARG A 168 -16.38 -15.59 16.70
C ARG A 168 -17.00 -16.84 17.31
N LYS A 169 -17.96 -17.49 16.63
CA LYS A 169 -18.73 -18.61 17.19
C LYS A 169 -17.98 -19.94 17.23
N GLN A 170 -16.78 -20.00 16.67
CA GLN A 170 -16.01 -21.24 16.52
C GLN A 170 -14.57 -21.11 17.01
N GLU A 171 -14.32 -20.10 17.85
CA GLU A 171 -13.15 -20.03 18.74
C GLU A 171 -13.43 -20.75 20.06
#